data_AF-A0A378MHF4-F1
#
_entry.id   AF-A0A378MHF4-F1
#
_cell.length_a   1.000
_cell.length_b   1.000
_cell.length_c   1.000
_cell.angle_alpha   90.00
_cell.angle_beta   90.00
_cell.angle_gamma   90.00
#
_symmetry.space_group_name_H-M   'P 1'
#
loop_
_entity.id
_entity.type
_entity.pdbx_description
1 polymer ?
#
loop_
_entity_poly.entity_id
_entity_poly.type
_entity_poly.pdbx_seq_one_letter_code
_entity_poly.pdbx_strand_id
1 'polypeptide(L)' 'MSKVKDFKQLNGLALAYMGDAIYEVYIREYLLASGKTKPNGLHKAATRFVSAKGQAFSLQEMMETGF' A
#
# COMPACT_ATOMS: atom_id res chain seq x y z
N MET A 1 -5.28 17.91 16.16
CA MET A 1 -4.55 17.40 14.97
C MET A 1 -3.53 18.44 14.58
N SER A 2 -2.24 18.08 14.52
CA SER A 2 -1.21 19.07 14.14
C SER A 2 -1.47 19.53 12.71
N LYS A 3 -1.21 20.82 12.42
CA LYS A 3 -1.24 21.34 11.05
C LYS A 3 -0.22 20.53 10.25
N VAL A 4 -0.70 19.65 9.40
CA VAL A 4 0.19 18.90 8.52
C VAL A 4 0.96 19.91 7.68
N LYS A 5 2.30 19.80 7.66
CA LYS A 5 3.13 20.53 6.69
C LYS A 5 2.53 20.32 5.30
N ASP A 6 2.54 21.35 4.47
CA ASP A 6 2.12 21.22 3.07
C ASP A 6 2.77 19.97 2.46
N PHE A 7 1.96 18.98 2.13
CA PHE A 7 2.44 17.67 1.65
C PHE A 7 3.27 17.82 0.38
N LYS A 8 3.04 18.89 -0.39
CA LYS A 8 3.83 19.23 -1.59
C LYS A 8 5.28 19.61 -1.26
N GLN A 9 5.57 19.95 0.00
CA GLN A 9 6.91 20.28 0.48
C GLN A 9 7.62 19.11 1.17
N LEU A 10 6.96 17.96 1.30
CA LEU A 10 7.60 16.77 1.85
C LEU A 10 8.49 16.10 0.79
N ASN A 11 9.63 15.57 1.23
CA ASN A 11 10.48 14.76 0.36
C ASN A 11 9.83 13.40 0.07
N GLY A 12 10.32 12.71 -0.96
CA GLY A 12 9.78 11.42 -1.38
C GLY A 12 9.80 10.34 -0.28
N LEU A 13 10.80 10.35 0.62
CA LEU A 13 10.89 9.39 1.71
C LEU A 13 9.81 9.60 2.77
N ALA A 14 9.52 10.86 3.13
CA ALA A 14 8.46 11.19 4.06
C ALA A 14 7.08 10.86 3.48
N LEU A 15 6.88 11.07 2.18
CA LEU A 15 5.67 10.67 1.47
C LEU A 15 5.54 9.13 1.43
N ALA A 16 6.61 8.41 1.10
CA ALA A 16 6.64 6.95 1.07
C ALA A 16 6.35 6.34 2.46
N TYR A 17 6.90 6.93 3.53
CA TYR A 17 6.63 6.51 4.90
C TYR A 17 5.13 6.51 5.24
N MET A 18 4.42 7.57 4.85
CA MET A 18 2.97 7.65 5.03
C MET A 18 2.23 6.71 4.06
N GLY A 19 2.66 6.69 2.80
CA GLY A 19 2.06 5.89 1.74
C GLY A 19 2.09 4.38 2.02
N ASP A 20 3.19 3.88 2.60
CA ASP A 20 3.33 2.47 2.99
C ASP A 20 2.28 2.06 4.02
N ALA A 21 2.07 2.89 5.06
CA ALA A 21 1.05 2.64 6.08
C ALA A 21 -0.37 2.70 5.50
N ILE A 22 -0.65 3.66 4.62
CA ILE A 22 -1.97 3.77 3.96
C ILE A 22 -2.21 2.55 3.07
N TYR A 23 -1.23 2.17 2.24
CA TYR A 23 -1.35 1.03 1.32
C TYR A 23 -1.59 -0.28 2.07
N GLU A 24 -0.88 -0.50 3.18
CA GLU A 24 -1.06 -1.68 4.05
C GLU A 24 -2.50 -1.80 4.57
N VAL A 25 -3.12 -0.69 5.00
CA VAL A 25 -4.51 -0.68 5.47
C VAL A 25 -5.48 -1.07 4.36
N TYR A 26 -5.35 -0.46 3.17
CA TYR A 26 -6.21 -0.77 2.03
C TYR A 26 -6.09 -2.24 1.58
N ILE A 27 -4.88 -2.79 1.53
CA ILE A 27 -4.68 -4.20 1.18
C ILE A 27 -5.30 -5.12 2.23
N ARG A 28 -5.17 -4.81 3.52
CA ARG A 28 -5.78 -5.62 4.59
C ARG A 28 -7.30 -5.58 4.53
N GLU A 29 -7.90 -4.40 4.34
CA GLU A 29 -9.34 -4.25 4.17
C GLU A 29 -9.85 -5.03 2.96
N TYR A 30 -9.19 -4.91 1.81
CA TYR A 30 -9.51 -5.69 0.62
C TYR A 30 -9.48 -7.20 0.88
N LEU A 31 -8.45 -7.70 1.56
CA LEU A 31 -8.31 -9.13 1.86
C LEU A 31 -9.37 -9.63 2.84
N LEU A 32 -9.71 -8.84 3.86
CA LEU A 32 -10.80 -9.14 4.78
C LEU A 32 -12.15 -9.17 4.06
N ALA A 33 -12.41 -8.19 3.19
CA ALA A 33 -13.62 -8.12 2.38
C ALA A 33 -13.74 -9.30 1.39
N SER A 34 -12.60 -9.86 0.94
CA SER A 34 -12.56 -11.07 0.09
C SER A 34 -12.93 -12.37 0.82
N GLY A 35 -13.33 -12.31 2.10
CA GLY A 35 -13.73 -13.47 2.90
C GLY A 35 -12.56 -14.27 3.48
N LYS A 36 -11.32 -13.77 3.40
CA LYS A 36 -10.17 -14.41 4.06
C LYS A 36 -10.18 -14.04 5.54
N THR A 37 -10.17 -15.05 6.41
CA THR A 37 -10.28 -14.85 7.86
C THR A 37 -9.11 -15.46 8.65
N LYS A 38 -8.36 -16.40 8.07
CA LYS A 38 -7.23 -17.05 8.75
C LYS A 38 -6.00 -16.11 8.77
N PRO A 39 -5.45 -15.74 9.95
CA PRO A 39 -4.36 -14.76 10.04
C PRO A 39 -3.11 -15.10 9.21
N ASN A 40 -2.65 -16.35 9.24
CA ASN A 40 -1.49 -16.77 8.42
C ASN A 40 -1.77 -16.65 6.92
N GLY A 41 -3.00 -16.95 6.49
CA GLY A 41 -3.41 -16.81 5.10
C GLY A 41 -3.51 -15.35 4.68
N LEU A 42 -4.05 -14.50 5.56
CA LEU A 42 -4.11 -13.05 5.36
C LEU A 42 -2.72 -12.43 5.22
N HIS A 43 -1.80 -12.77 6.12
CA HIS A 43 -0.43 -12.27 6.05
C HIS A 43 0.25 -12.68 4.73
N LYS A 44 0.22 -13.97 4.38
CA LYS A 44 0.80 -14.45 3.10
C LYS A 44 0.17 -13.77 1.89
N ALA A 45 -1.14 -13.53 1.90
CA ALA A 45 -1.81 -12.83 0.83
C ALA A 45 -1.41 -11.35 0.76
N ALA A 46 -1.35 -10.65 1.90
CA ALA A 46 -0.94 -9.26 1.98
C ALA A 46 0.49 -9.05 1.46
N THR A 47 1.44 -9.91 1.85
CA THR A 47 2.85 -9.84 1.42
C THR A 47 3.01 -9.84 -0.12
N ARG A 48 2.09 -10.47 -0.85
CA ARG A 48 2.11 -10.45 -2.33
C ARG A 48 1.89 -9.06 -2.92
N PHE A 49 1.17 -8.19 -2.22
CA PHE A 49 0.91 -6.80 -2.63
C PHE A 49 1.94 -5.86 -2.01
N VAL A 50 2.15 -5.94 -0.69
CA VAL A 50 2.88 -4.92 0.06
C VAL A 50 4.40 -5.09 0.04
N SER A 51 4.92 -6.23 -0.41
CA SER A 51 6.36 -6.40 -0.62
C SER A 51 6.87 -5.47 -1.72
N ALA A 52 8.17 -5.13 -1.68
CA ALA A 52 8.80 -4.29 -2.69
C ALA A 52 8.58 -4.81 -4.12
N LYS A 53 8.61 -6.14 -4.32
CA LYS A 53 8.32 -6.77 -5.61
C LYS A 53 6.85 -6.61 -6.02
N GLY A 54 5.92 -6.75 -5.08
CA GLY A 54 4.49 -6.56 -5.33
C GLY A 54 4.17 -5.13 -5.73
N GLN A 55 4.69 -4.16 -4.98
CA GLN A 55 4.53 -2.73 -5.26
C GLN A 55 5.16 -2.35 -6.61
N ALA A 56 6.36 -2.85 -6.92
CA ALA A 56 7.00 -2.60 -8.21
C ALA A 56 6.18 -3.16 -9.39
N PHE A 57 5.64 -4.37 -9.24
CA PHE A 57 4.75 -4.97 -10.24
C PHE A 57 3.49 -4.12 -10.45
N SER A 58 2.79 -3.75 -9.38
CA SER A 58 1.59 -2.91 -9.47
C SER A 58 1.88 -1.56 -10.11
N LEU A 59 2.99 -0.92 -9.76
CA LEU A 59 3.38 0.36 -10.36
C LEU A 59 3.67 0.22 -11.85
N GLN A 60 4.36 -0.86 -12.26
CA GLN A 60 4.61 -1.13 -13.67
C GLN A 60 3.31 -1.31 -14.46
N GLU A 61 2.39 -2.13 -13.96
CA GLU A 61 1.08 -2.34 -14.60
C GLU A 61 0.28 -1.03 -14.70
N MET A 62 0.33 -0.18 -13.66
CA MET A 62 -0.32 1.14 -13.69
C MET A 62 0.28 2.05 -14.76
N MET A 63 1.60 2.06 -14.90
CA MET A 63 2.29 2.85 -15.94
C MET A 63 1.94 2.35 -17.35
N GLU A 64 1.85 1.03 -17.55
CA GLU A 64 1.48 0.41 -18.83
C GLU A 64 0.02 0.68 -19.22
N THR A 65 -0.88 0.75 -18.24
CA THR A 65 -2.31 0.99 -18.45
C THR A 65 -2.71 2.47 -18.48
N GLY A 66 -1.76 3.39 -18.30
CA GLY A 66 -1.98 4.82 -18.46
C GLY A 66 -2.83 5.47 -17.36
N PHE A 67 -2.66 5.01 -16.12
CA PHE A 67 -3.15 5.73 -14.94
C PHE A 67 -2.66 7.18 -14.88
#